data_AF-A0A2L0B840-F1
#
_entry.id   AF-A0A2L0B840-F1
#
_cell.length_a   1.000
_cell.length_b   1.000
_cell.length_c   1.000
_cell.angle_alpha   90.00
_cell.angle_beta   90.00
_cell.angle_gamma   90.00
#
_symmetry.space_group_name_H-M   'P 1'
#
loop_
_entity.id
_entity.type
_entity.pdbx_description
1 polymer ?
#
loop_
_entity_poly.entity_id
_entity_poly.type
_entity_poly.pdbx_seq_one_letter_code
_entity_poly.pdbx_strand_id
1 'polypeptide(L)'
;FSGYDCDSDPCQNGGLCRINDGGGYRCECPEGTTGTNCEIDSLNECDSNPCRHPEAVCQDKLADYACFCPLHHTGKNCEIYDRNSPGGLGHPITLRKNVTNYYTKDLELQRKQCIKNNCKSKHGNFKCDEECNTYACDFDGGDCSLGINPWTNCTASIRCWDVFMDGHCDEECHNPQCLFDGRDCEKSLQPCNPVYDAYCQKHYANGHCDYGCNNAEC
;
A
#
# COMPACT_ATOMS: atom_id res chain seq x y z
N PHE A 1 -14.63 38.83 -34.85
CA PHE A 1 -15.36 37.74 -34.18
C PHE A 1 -14.51 36.48 -34.36
N SER A 2 -13.72 36.10 -33.36
CA SER A 2 -12.81 34.94 -33.46
C SER A 2 -12.46 34.44 -32.05
N GLY A 3 -13.49 34.02 -31.31
CA GLY A 3 -13.31 33.69 -29.89
C GLY A 3 -14.15 32.52 -29.37
N TYR A 4 -14.93 31.84 -30.21
CA TYR A 4 -15.90 30.81 -29.77
C TYR A 4 -15.50 29.38 -30.18
N ASP A 5 -14.34 29.18 -30.81
CA ASP A 5 -13.96 27.89 -31.39
C ASP A 5 -13.69 26.79 -30.32
N CYS A 6 -13.40 27.18 -29.09
CA CYS A 6 -13.28 26.26 -27.95
C CYS A 6 -14.58 26.10 -27.14
N ASP A 7 -15.63 26.90 -27.39
CA ASP A 7 -16.87 26.86 -26.61
C ASP A 7 -17.66 25.56 -26.83
N SER A 8 -17.40 24.86 -27.95
CA SER A 8 -17.97 23.56 -28.26
C SER A 8 -17.18 22.39 -27.68
N ASP A 9 -16.15 22.64 -26.87
CA ASP A 9 -15.24 21.64 -26.29
C ASP A 9 -14.79 20.57 -27.31
N PRO A 10 -14.17 20.97 -28.44
CA PRO A 10 -13.86 20.04 -29.53
C PRO A 10 -12.76 19.02 -29.17
N CYS A 11 -11.92 19.33 -28.18
CA CYS A 11 -10.84 18.46 -27.72
C CYS A 11 -11.37 17.35 -26.81
N GLN A 12 -11.09 16.11 -27.18
CA GLN A 12 -11.52 14.92 -26.46
C GLN A 12 -10.46 14.46 -25.46
N ASN A 13 -10.83 13.54 -24.57
CA ASN A 13 -9.91 12.80 -23.70
C ASN A 13 -9.00 13.67 -22.82
N GLY A 14 -9.48 14.83 -22.38
CA GLY A 14 -8.71 15.76 -21.55
C GLY A 14 -7.74 16.65 -22.31
N GLY A 15 -7.81 16.67 -23.66
CA GLY A 15 -7.10 17.62 -24.50
C GLY A 15 -7.41 19.08 -24.14
N LEU A 16 -6.39 19.91 -24.05
CA LEU A 16 -6.55 21.33 -23.75
C LEU A 16 -6.81 22.13 -25.03
N CYS A 17 -7.98 22.75 -25.13
CA CYS A 17 -8.32 23.58 -26.28
C CYS A 17 -7.62 24.95 -26.21
N ARG A 18 -6.95 25.33 -27.31
CA ARG A 18 -6.31 26.63 -27.50
C ARG A 18 -6.84 27.30 -28.75
N ILE A 19 -7.13 28.59 -28.67
CA ILE A 19 -7.52 29.40 -29.82
C ILE A 19 -6.26 29.79 -30.61
N ASN A 20 -6.32 29.70 -31.94
CA ASN A 20 -5.23 30.13 -32.80
C ASN A 20 -5.33 31.63 -33.13
N ASP A 21 -4.20 32.31 -33.22
CA ASP A 21 -4.11 33.76 -33.48
C ASP A 21 -4.72 34.19 -34.83
N GLY A 22 -4.94 33.24 -35.76
CA GLY A 22 -5.58 33.46 -37.07
C GLY A 22 -7.05 33.05 -37.16
N GLY A 23 -7.67 32.62 -36.06
CA GLY A 23 -8.99 31.99 -36.03
C GLY A 23 -8.92 30.46 -36.05
N GLY A 24 -9.92 29.79 -35.46
CA GLY A 24 -9.93 28.35 -35.24
C GLY A 24 -9.32 27.93 -33.90
N TYR A 25 -9.29 26.62 -33.64
CA TYR A 25 -8.73 26.02 -32.43
C TYR A 25 -7.62 25.01 -32.76
N ARG A 26 -6.84 24.66 -31.72
CA ARG A 26 -5.96 23.50 -31.70
C ARG A 26 -6.13 22.78 -30.37
N CYS A 27 -6.00 21.46 -30.38
CA CYS A 27 -5.99 20.65 -29.17
C CYS A 27 -4.56 20.32 -28.78
N GLU A 28 -4.20 20.65 -27.54
CA GLU A 28 -2.97 20.16 -26.90
C GLU A 28 -3.31 18.83 -26.24
N CYS A 29 -2.93 17.73 -26.90
CA CYS A 29 -3.30 16.38 -26.49
C CYS A 29 -2.45 15.89 -25.30
N PRO A 30 -3.06 15.25 -24.30
CA PRO A 30 -2.34 14.59 -23.24
C PRO A 30 -1.51 13.43 -23.79
N GLU A 31 -0.47 13.07 -23.04
CA GLU A 31 0.36 11.90 -23.33
C GLU A 31 -0.52 10.66 -23.51
N GLY A 32 -0.19 9.83 -24.52
CA GLY A 32 -1.01 8.69 -24.91
C GLY A 32 -2.03 9.00 -26.01
N THR A 33 -2.41 10.26 -26.24
CA THR A 33 -3.39 10.62 -27.29
C THR A 33 -2.83 11.46 -28.43
N THR A 34 -3.42 11.30 -29.61
CA THR A 34 -3.09 12.08 -30.82
C THR A 34 -4.34 12.31 -31.69
N GLY A 35 -4.18 12.95 -32.83
CA GLY A 35 -5.28 13.35 -33.71
C GLY A 35 -5.61 14.84 -33.61
N THR A 36 -6.59 15.29 -34.40
CA THR A 36 -6.94 16.73 -34.45
C THR A 36 -7.64 17.17 -33.16
N ASN A 37 -8.40 16.24 -32.57
CA ASN A 37 -9.21 16.41 -31.37
C ASN A 37 -8.76 15.47 -30.26
N CYS A 38 -7.55 14.92 -30.31
CA CYS A 38 -7.04 13.93 -29.35
C CYS A 38 -7.86 12.63 -29.29
N GLU A 39 -8.45 12.24 -30.42
CA GLU A 39 -9.35 11.09 -30.57
C GLU A 39 -8.63 9.75 -30.81
N ILE A 40 -7.34 9.78 -31.12
CA ILE A 40 -6.55 8.60 -31.47
C ILE A 40 -5.71 8.16 -30.28
N ASP A 41 -5.79 6.88 -29.95
CA ASP A 41 -4.86 6.25 -29.00
C ASP A 41 -3.51 6.00 -29.66
N SER A 42 -2.45 6.52 -29.05
CA SER A 42 -1.10 6.46 -29.62
C SER A 42 -0.12 5.68 -28.74
N LEU A 43 -0.56 5.28 -27.55
CA LEU A 43 0.19 4.47 -26.61
C LEU A 43 -0.70 3.29 -26.21
N ASN A 44 -0.10 2.12 -25.99
CA ASN A 44 -0.75 1.02 -25.31
C ASN A 44 -0.16 0.93 -23.90
N GLU A 45 -0.89 1.43 -22.91
CA GLU A 45 -0.39 1.53 -21.54
C GLU A 45 -0.12 0.15 -20.93
N CYS A 46 -0.75 -0.92 -21.45
CA CYS A 46 -0.50 -2.28 -21.00
C CYS A 46 0.88 -2.83 -21.36
N ASP A 47 1.59 -2.26 -22.34
CA ASP A 47 2.95 -2.72 -22.72
C ASP A 47 3.96 -2.53 -21.58
N SER A 48 3.68 -1.62 -20.64
CA SER A 48 4.48 -1.39 -19.44
C SER A 48 4.27 -2.42 -18.32
N ASN A 49 3.35 -3.38 -18.52
CA ASN A 49 2.88 -4.33 -17.50
C ASN A 49 2.49 -3.66 -16.17
N PRO A 50 1.51 -2.74 -16.19
CA PRO A 50 1.20 -1.93 -15.01
C PRO A 50 0.47 -2.71 -13.90
N CYS A 51 -0.14 -3.86 -14.20
CA CYS A 51 -0.84 -4.70 -13.22
C CYS A 51 0.15 -5.56 -12.42
N ARG A 52 0.07 -5.52 -11.08
CA ARG A 52 1.09 -6.09 -10.17
C ARG A 52 1.12 -7.61 -10.10
N HIS A 53 0.03 -8.29 -10.48
CA HIS A 53 -0.12 -9.73 -10.35
C HIS A 53 -0.07 -10.42 -11.71
N PRO A 54 0.58 -11.58 -11.83
CA PRO A 54 0.64 -12.32 -13.09
C PRO A 54 -0.73 -12.85 -13.54
N GLU A 55 -1.67 -13.06 -12.60
CA GLU A 55 -3.05 -13.44 -12.90
C GLU A 55 -3.93 -12.24 -13.29
N ALA A 56 -3.44 -11.00 -13.14
CA ALA A 56 -4.19 -9.82 -13.49
C ALA A 56 -4.17 -9.58 -15.01
N VAL A 57 -5.34 -9.32 -15.58
CA VAL A 57 -5.46 -9.03 -17.02
C VAL A 57 -5.40 -7.52 -17.23
N CYS A 58 -4.45 -7.05 -18.01
CA CYS A 58 -4.42 -5.65 -18.45
C CYS A 58 -5.27 -5.47 -19.71
N GLN A 59 -6.14 -4.46 -19.70
CA GLN A 59 -6.89 -4.01 -20.85
C GLN A 59 -6.52 -2.57 -21.17
N ASP A 60 -5.99 -2.38 -22.37
CA ASP A 60 -5.64 -1.08 -22.92
C ASP A 60 -6.88 -0.20 -23.09
N LYS A 61 -6.73 1.09 -22.83
CA LYS A 61 -7.79 2.09 -22.97
C LYS A 61 -7.19 3.39 -23.47
N LEU A 62 -8.04 4.21 -24.08
CA LEU A 62 -7.63 5.52 -24.57
C LEU A 62 -7.02 6.38 -23.46
N ALA A 63 -5.70 6.61 -23.53
CA ALA A 63 -4.90 7.34 -22.55
C ALA A 63 -4.88 6.75 -21.12
N ASP A 64 -5.27 5.48 -20.94
CA ASP A 64 -5.31 4.82 -19.62
C ASP A 64 -5.29 3.29 -19.78
N TYR A 65 -5.36 2.56 -18.68
CA TYR A 65 -5.54 1.11 -18.73
C TYR A 65 -6.46 0.65 -17.61
N ALA A 66 -6.94 -0.58 -17.75
CA ALA A 66 -7.68 -1.28 -16.72
C ALA A 66 -7.00 -2.59 -16.35
N CYS A 67 -6.71 -2.79 -15.07
CA CYS A 67 -6.33 -4.09 -14.56
C CYS A 67 -7.56 -4.84 -14.06
N PHE A 68 -7.70 -6.12 -14.42
CA PHE A 68 -8.67 -7.01 -13.80
C PHE A 68 -7.96 -7.84 -12.75
N CYS A 69 -8.26 -7.55 -11.49
CA CYS A 69 -7.58 -8.09 -10.33
C CYS A 69 -8.03 -9.51 -9.99
N PRO A 70 -7.09 -10.34 -9.52
CA PRO A 70 -7.41 -11.66 -8.98
C PRO A 70 -8.20 -11.55 -7.68
N LEU A 71 -8.71 -12.70 -7.22
CA LEU A 71 -9.39 -12.81 -5.94
C LEU A 71 -8.48 -12.29 -4.82
N HIS A 72 -9.07 -11.61 -3.85
CA HIS A 72 -8.39 -10.96 -2.73
C HIS A 72 -7.52 -9.75 -3.08
N HIS A 73 -7.58 -9.24 -4.31
CA HIS A 73 -6.83 -8.06 -4.73
C HIS A 73 -7.75 -6.94 -5.26
N THR A 74 -7.33 -5.69 -5.08
CA THR A 74 -8.02 -4.48 -5.55
C THR A 74 -7.02 -3.33 -5.73
N GLY A 75 -7.47 -2.13 -6.09
CA GLY A 75 -6.62 -1.00 -6.49
C GLY A 75 -6.54 -0.84 -8.02
N LYS A 76 -5.96 0.26 -8.51
CA LYS A 76 -5.91 0.54 -9.97
C LYS A 76 -5.09 -0.52 -10.69
N ASN A 77 -4.02 -0.98 -10.03
CA ASN A 77 -3.01 -1.90 -10.54
C ASN A 77 -3.04 -3.25 -9.79
N CYS A 78 -4.10 -3.50 -9.01
CA CYS A 78 -4.26 -4.68 -8.17
C CYS A 78 -3.26 -4.78 -7.01
N GLU A 79 -2.71 -3.66 -6.59
CA GLU A 79 -1.67 -3.51 -5.57
C GLU A 79 -2.14 -3.73 -4.13
N ILE A 80 -3.46 -3.72 -3.88
CA ILE A 80 -4.03 -3.79 -2.54
C ILE A 80 -4.54 -5.20 -2.27
N TYR A 81 -4.08 -5.80 -1.17
CA TYR A 81 -4.64 -7.05 -0.67
C TYR A 81 -5.87 -6.79 0.22
N ASP A 82 -7.00 -7.39 -0.12
CA ASP A 82 -8.22 -7.42 0.68
C ASP A 82 -8.77 -8.85 0.69
N ARG A 83 -8.66 -9.53 1.83
CA ARG A 83 -9.12 -10.91 2.03
C ARG A 83 -10.60 -11.14 1.68
N ASN A 84 -11.43 -10.10 1.61
CA ASN A 84 -12.83 -10.21 1.22
C ASN A 84 -13.09 -9.74 -0.23
N SER A 85 -12.09 -9.24 -0.94
CA SER A 85 -12.26 -8.79 -2.32
C SER A 85 -12.57 -9.97 -3.24
N PRO A 86 -13.65 -9.89 -4.04
CA PRO A 86 -13.96 -10.88 -5.06
C PRO A 86 -13.02 -10.75 -6.29
N GLY A 87 -12.12 -9.77 -6.32
CA GLY A 87 -11.36 -9.38 -7.50
C GLY A 87 -12.19 -8.54 -8.47
N GLY A 88 -11.78 -8.51 -9.74
CA GLY A 88 -12.48 -7.81 -10.81
C GLY A 88 -11.82 -6.49 -11.23
N LEU A 89 -12.58 -5.58 -11.85
CA LEU A 89 -12.00 -4.35 -12.40
C LEU A 89 -11.33 -3.51 -11.31
N GLY A 90 -10.05 -3.22 -11.48
CA GLY A 90 -9.26 -2.34 -10.65
C GLY A 90 -9.77 -0.91 -10.75
N HIS A 91 -9.90 -0.26 -9.60
CA HIS A 91 -10.34 1.13 -9.53
C HIS A 91 -9.28 1.94 -8.79
N PRO A 92 -9.01 3.19 -9.24
CA PRO A 92 -8.18 4.09 -8.46
C PRO A 92 -8.76 4.23 -7.06
N ILE A 93 -7.89 4.13 -6.04
CA ILE A 93 -8.24 4.59 -4.70
C ILE A 93 -8.41 6.11 -4.81
N THR A 94 -9.60 6.57 -5.18
CA THR A 94 -10.03 7.88 -4.71
C THR A 94 -10.02 7.74 -3.21
N LEU A 95 -9.08 8.42 -2.52
CA LEU A 95 -9.06 8.57 -1.06
C LEU A 95 -10.51 8.83 -0.64
N ARG A 96 -11.22 7.78 -0.23
CA ARG A 96 -12.64 7.90 0.06
C ARG A 96 -12.66 8.77 1.30
N LYS A 97 -13.36 9.90 1.25
CA LYS A 97 -13.68 10.74 2.43
C LYS A 97 -14.28 9.93 3.62
N ASN A 98 -14.58 8.64 3.42
CA ASN A 98 -15.12 7.69 4.38
C ASN A 98 -14.10 6.67 4.95
N VAL A 99 -12.82 6.71 4.59
CA VAL A 99 -11.80 5.82 5.16
C VAL A 99 -11.72 6.00 6.69
N THR A 100 -11.78 7.25 7.16
CA THR A 100 -11.88 7.58 8.59
C THR A 100 -13.10 6.94 9.27
N ASN A 101 -14.23 6.83 8.57
CA ASN A 101 -15.47 6.25 9.10
C ASN A 101 -15.38 4.73 9.25
N TYR A 102 -14.74 4.04 8.31
CA TYR A 102 -14.50 2.60 8.40
C TYR A 102 -13.61 2.26 9.59
N TYR A 103 -12.47 2.94 9.74
CA TYR A 103 -11.55 2.69 10.85
C TYR A 103 -12.14 3.04 12.21
N THR A 104 -12.94 4.10 12.30
CA THR A 104 -13.63 4.44 13.55
C THR A 104 -14.62 3.32 13.94
N LYS A 105 -15.34 2.76 12.96
CA LYS A 105 -16.26 1.64 13.20
C LYS A 105 -15.54 0.34 13.57
N ASP A 106 -14.39 0.07 12.95
CA ASP A 106 -13.58 -1.10 13.29
C ASP A 106 -13.03 -1.01 14.72
N LEU A 107 -12.47 0.15 15.09
CA LEU A 107 -12.00 0.41 16.45
C LEU A 107 -13.14 0.29 17.48
N GLU A 108 -14.34 0.77 17.17
CA GLU A 108 -15.52 0.57 18.01
C GLU A 108 -15.93 -0.90 18.14
N LEU A 109 -15.81 -1.68 17.07
CA LEU A 109 -16.09 -3.12 17.09
C LEU A 109 -15.08 -3.85 17.97
N GLN A 110 -13.78 -3.58 17.80
CA GLN A 110 -12.73 -4.16 18.63
C GLN A 110 -12.92 -3.80 20.11
N ARG A 111 -13.23 -2.54 20.43
CA ARG A 111 -13.57 -2.11 21.82
C ARG A 111 -14.73 -2.91 22.40
N LYS A 112 -15.78 -3.19 21.61
CA LYS A 112 -16.90 -4.03 22.04
C LYS A 112 -16.47 -5.48 22.27
N GLN A 113 -15.57 -6.01 21.44
CA GLN A 113 -15.00 -7.34 21.61
C GLN A 113 -14.15 -7.43 22.89
N CYS A 114 -13.34 -6.41 23.21
CA CYS A 114 -12.60 -6.36 24.48
C CYS A 114 -13.53 -6.47 25.70
N ILE A 115 -14.67 -5.77 25.67
CA ILE A 115 -15.69 -5.83 26.72
C ILE A 115 -16.33 -7.22 26.78
N LYS A 116 -16.70 -7.78 25.61
CA LYS A 116 -17.33 -9.11 25.51
C LYS A 116 -16.41 -10.22 26.03
N ASN A 117 -15.13 -10.15 25.72
CA ASN A 117 -14.12 -11.13 26.12
C ASN A 117 -13.61 -10.91 27.56
N ASN A 118 -14.12 -9.88 28.24
CA ASN A 118 -13.74 -9.47 29.59
C ASN A 118 -12.22 -9.21 29.73
N CYS A 119 -11.60 -8.61 28.71
CA CYS A 119 -10.14 -8.41 28.67
C CYS A 119 -9.61 -7.62 29.86
N LYS A 120 -10.39 -6.65 30.39
CA LYS A 120 -10.00 -5.88 31.57
C LYS A 120 -9.71 -6.72 32.82
N SER A 121 -10.32 -7.89 32.98
CA SER A 121 -10.02 -8.78 34.11
C SER A 121 -8.83 -9.70 33.86
N LYS A 122 -8.36 -9.75 32.62
CA LYS A 122 -7.24 -10.58 32.16
C LYS A 122 -5.93 -9.81 32.17
N HIS A 123 -5.97 -8.48 31.98
CA HIS A 123 -4.80 -7.60 32.06
C HIS A 123 -3.94 -7.80 33.32
N GLY A 124 -2.62 -7.62 33.16
CA GLY A 124 -1.61 -7.63 34.22
C GLY A 124 -1.39 -9.00 34.84
N ASN A 125 -1.75 -10.07 34.12
CA ASN A 125 -1.60 -11.45 34.59
C ASN A 125 -0.31 -12.12 34.07
N PHE A 126 0.50 -11.41 33.27
CA PHE A 126 1.72 -11.90 32.60
C PHE A 126 1.50 -13.08 31.64
N LYS A 127 0.27 -13.26 31.17
CA LYS A 127 -0.12 -14.27 30.20
C LYS A 127 -0.80 -13.55 29.04
N CYS A 128 -0.22 -13.64 27.86
CA CYS A 128 -0.86 -13.12 26.65
C CYS A 128 -2.13 -13.92 26.32
N ASP A 129 -3.30 -13.30 26.51
CA ASP A 129 -4.59 -13.79 26.02
C ASP A 129 -4.84 -13.27 24.60
N GLU A 130 -4.66 -14.13 23.60
CA GLU A 130 -4.71 -13.78 22.16
C GLU A 130 -6.00 -13.08 21.74
N GLU A 131 -7.14 -13.41 22.35
CA GLU A 131 -8.42 -12.74 22.08
C GLU A 131 -8.50 -11.29 22.59
N CYS A 132 -7.51 -10.88 23.40
CA CYS A 132 -7.30 -9.56 23.94
C CYS A 132 -6.05 -8.89 23.36
N ASN A 133 -5.31 -9.58 22.49
CA ASN A 133 -4.12 -9.07 21.81
C ASN A 133 -4.49 -8.16 20.62
N THR A 134 -5.21 -7.09 20.90
CA THR A 134 -5.55 -6.05 19.90
C THR A 134 -5.19 -4.68 20.43
N TYR A 135 -4.95 -3.73 19.54
CA TYR A 135 -4.69 -2.33 19.93
C TYR A 135 -5.83 -1.76 20.79
N ALA A 136 -7.09 -2.09 20.46
CA ALA A 136 -8.25 -1.61 21.21
C ALA A 136 -8.33 -2.13 22.66
N CYS A 137 -7.65 -3.24 22.96
CA CYS A 137 -7.54 -3.82 24.30
C CYS A 137 -6.15 -3.57 24.92
N ASP A 138 -5.37 -2.63 24.38
CA ASP A 138 -4.01 -2.32 24.82
C ASP A 138 -3.06 -3.53 24.81
N PHE A 139 -3.21 -4.43 23.83
CA PHE A 139 -2.43 -5.66 23.71
C PHE A 139 -2.48 -6.51 24.98
N ASP A 140 -3.70 -6.80 25.43
CA ASP A 140 -4.01 -7.46 26.69
C ASP A 140 -3.42 -6.72 27.91
N GLY A 141 -3.60 -5.40 27.95
CA GLY A 141 -3.04 -4.55 29.00
C GLY A 141 -1.51 -4.58 29.08
N GLY A 142 -0.84 -4.91 27.97
CA GLY A 142 0.60 -5.05 27.90
C GLY A 142 1.11 -6.49 28.03
N ASP A 143 0.29 -7.47 28.42
CA ASP A 143 0.74 -8.84 28.64
C ASP A 143 1.25 -9.51 27.35
N CYS A 144 0.71 -9.10 26.18
CA CYS A 144 1.17 -9.56 24.87
C CYS A 144 2.30 -8.72 24.25
N SER A 145 2.66 -7.60 24.89
CA SER A 145 3.65 -6.64 24.38
C SER A 145 4.79 -6.38 25.38
N LEU A 146 5.08 -7.34 26.25
CA LEU A 146 6.13 -7.26 27.28
C LEU A 146 5.94 -6.06 28.24
N GLY A 147 4.70 -5.61 28.42
CA GLY A 147 4.34 -4.45 29.23
C GLY A 147 4.66 -3.10 28.59
N ILE A 148 5.00 -3.08 27.30
CA ILE A 148 5.43 -1.88 26.56
C ILE A 148 4.50 -1.68 25.39
N ASN A 149 3.84 -0.53 25.27
CA ASN A 149 3.23 -0.17 23.99
C ASN A 149 4.35 0.26 23.03
N PRO A 150 4.67 -0.54 21.99
CA PRO A 150 5.85 -0.31 21.16
C PRO A 150 5.76 0.98 20.31
N TRP A 151 4.55 1.50 20.10
CA TRP A 151 4.29 2.71 19.32
C TRP A 151 4.00 3.95 20.18
N THR A 152 4.24 3.90 21.50
CA THR A 152 3.97 5.03 22.42
C THR A 152 4.64 6.34 21.97
N ASN A 153 5.83 6.24 21.37
CA ASN A 153 6.60 7.39 20.93
C ASN A 153 6.41 7.73 19.44
N CYS A 154 5.63 6.93 18.70
CA CYS A 154 5.40 7.14 17.28
C CYS A 154 4.46 8.34 17.06
N THR A 155 4.93 9.33 16.30
CA THR A 155 4.17 10.57 16.02
C THR A 155 3.71 10.67 14.57
N ALA A 156 3.70 9.56 13.83
CA ALA A 156 3.22 9.52 12.46
C ALA A 156 1.74 9.93 12.38
N SER A 157 1.36 10.56 11.27
CA SER A 157 -0.01 10.95 10.94
C SER A 157 -0.88 9.73 10.63
N ILE A 158 -0.25 8.63 10.21
CA ILE A 158 -0.87 7.32 10.03
C ILE A 158 -0.61 6.40 11.23
N ARG A 159 -1.42 5.35 11.35
CA ARG A 159 -1.31 4.36 12.43
C ARG A 159 -0.28 3.31 12.05
N CYS A 160 0.98 3.53 12.42
CA CYS A 160 2.08 2.67 11.99
C CYS A 160 1.97 1.20 12.41
N TRP A 161 1.18 0.86 13.44
CA TRP A 161 0.95 -0.54 13.78
C TRP A 161 0.05 -1.29 12.79
N ASP A 162 -0.70 -0.58 11.92
CA ASP A 162 -1.56 -1.20 10.90
C ASP A 162 -0.77 -1.58 9.63
N VAL A 163 0.35 -0.90 9.38
CA VAL A 163 1.25 -1.10 8.22
C VAL A 163 2.58 -1.76 8.61
N PHE A 164 2.81 -1.97 9.91
CA PHE A 164 4.03 -2.61 10.42
C PHE A 164 4.20 -4.03 9.87
N MET A 165 5.31 -4.29 9.18
CA MET A 165 5.64 -5.60 8.59
C MET A 165 4.61 -6.08 7.55
N ASP A 166 3.96 -5.17 6.84
CA ASP A 166 3.00 -5.51 5.79
C ASP A 166 3.65 -5.75 4.41
N GLY A 167 4.95 -5.48 4.29
CA GLY A 167 5.76 -5.66 3.09
C GLY A 167 5.71 -4.46 2.12
N HIS A 168 5.01 -3.39 2.45
CA HIS A 168 5.01 -2.11 1.75
C HIS A 168 5.82 -1.09 2.55
N CYS A 169 6.62 -0.27 1.87
CA CYS A 169 7.40 0.75 2.56
C CYS A 169 6.56 2.01 2.82
N ASP A 170 6.20 2.22 4.09
CA ASP A 170 5.57 3.42 4.61
C ASP A 170 6.64 4.33 5.25
N GLU A 171 7.21 5.21 4.43
CA GLU A 171 8.30 6.15 4.81
C GLU A 171 7.98 6.97 6.07
N GLU A 172 6.71 7.31 6.32
CA GLU A 172 6.30 8.03 7.53
C GLU A 172 6.47 7.19 8.80
N CYS A 173 6.35 5.87 8.69
CA CYS A 173 6.57 4.89 9.75
C CYS A 173 8.02 4.39 9.80
N HIS A 174 8.84 4.70 8.80
CA HIS A 174 10.25 4.33 8.73
C HIS A 174 11.15 5.25 9.58
N ASN A 175 10.92 5.23 10.89
CA ASN A 175 11.74 5.93 11.86
C ASN A 175 11.85 5.13 13.17
N PRO A 176 12.85 5.41 14.03
CA PRO A 176 13.07 4.65 15.26
C PRO A 176 11.86 4.65 16.21
N GLN A 177 11.09 5.74 16.25
CA GLN A 177 9.94 5.89 17.12
C GLN A 177 8.73 5.05 16.68
N CYS A 178 8.66 4.74 15.39
CA CYS A 178 7.62 3.92 14.75
C CYS A 178 8.16 2.54 14.33
N LEU A 179 9.28 2.11 14.91
CA LEU A 179 9.89 0.79 14.73
C LEU A 179 10.33 0.48 13.29
N PHE A 180 10.79 1.51 12.58
CA PHE A 180 11.32 1.41 11.21
C PHE A 180 10.35 0.74 10.23
N ASP A 181 9.04 0.90 10.46
CA ASP A 181 8.00 0.29 9.63
C ASP A 181 8.17 -1.22 9.49
N GLY A 182 8.54 -1.92 10.57
CA GLY A 182 8.76 -3.36 10.49
C GLY A 182 9.94 -3.79 9.62
N ARG A 183 10.75 -2.82 9.16
CA ARG A 183 11.81 -2.97 8.14
C ARG A 183 11.29 -3.23 6.73
N ASP A 184 10.04 -2.87 6.43
CA ASP A 184 9.49 -2.96 5.06
C ASP A 184 10.17 -1.99 4.08
N CYS A 185 10.70 -0.87 4.58
CA CYS A 185 11.52 0.07 3.80
C CYS A 185 12.99 -0.35 3.66
N GLU A 186 13.47 -1.30 4.45
CA GLU A 186 14.80 -1.85 4.23
C GLU A 186 14.75 -2.73 2.98
N LYS A 187 15.74 -2.59 2.09
CA LYS A 187 15.88 -3.54 0.97
C LYS A 187 15.95 -4.93 1.58
N SER A 188 14.98 -5.78 1.25
CA SER A 188 14.95 -7.16 1.73
C SER A 188 16.28 -7.82 1.37
N LEU A 189 17.13 -7.98 2.39
CA LEU A 189 18.28 -8.85 2.27
C LEU A 189 17.73 -10.23 1.97
N GLN A 190 18.24 -10.86 0.92
CA GLN A 190 17.89 -12.24 0.65
C GLN A 190 18.21 -13.05 1.91
N PRO A 191 17.39 -14.05 2.29
CA PRO A 191 17.71 -14.88 3.44
C PRO A 191 19.10 -15.48 3.29
N CYS A 192 19.80 -15.70 4.42
CA CYS A 192 21.09 -16.38 4.43
C CYS A 192 21.02 -17.64 3.55
N ASN A 193 22.07 -17.90 2.79
CA ASN A 193 22.12 -19.03 1.89
C ASN A 193 21.74 -20.33 2.65
N PRO A 194 20.68 -21.06 2.25
CA PRO A 194 20.19 -22.23 2.99
C PRO A 194 21.23 -23.33 3.20
N VAL A 195 22.25 -23.40 2.34
CA VAL A 195 23.36 -24.36 2.46
C VAL A 195 24.29 -23.99 3.62
N TYR A 196 24.46 -22.70 3.89
CA TYR A 196 25.38 -22.18 4.91
C TYR A 196 24.67 -21.70 6.18
N ASP A 197 23.35 -21.50 6.17
CA ASP A 197 22.56 -21.04 7.32
C ASP A 197 22.81 -21.88 8.58
N ALA A 198 22.76 -23.21 8.46
CA ALA A 198 23.06 -24.11 9.58
C ALA A 198 24.52 -24.03 10.07
N TYR A 199 25.48 -23.73 9.18
CA TYR A 199 26.88 -23.50 9.56
C TYR A 199 27.01 -22.17 10.31
N CYS A 200 26.44 -21.10 9.76
CA CYS A 200 26.50 -19.76 10.34
C CYS A 200 25.84 -19.68 11.71
N GLN A 201 24.66 -20.28 11.89
CA GLN A 201 23.99 -20.35 13.20
C GLN A 201 24.84 -21.02 14.28
N LYS A 202 25.56 -22.10 13.93
CA LYS A 202 26.42 -22.82 14.88
C LYS A 202 27.71 -22.06 15.21
N HIS A 203 28.15 -21.20 14.30
CA HIS A 203 29.39 -20.43 14.42
C HIS A 203 29.14 -18.96 14.81
N TYR A 204 27.89 -18.55 14.99
CA TYR A 204 27.52 -17.19 15.37
C TYR A 204 28.07 -16.82 16.76
N ALA A 205 28.75 -15.67 16.84
CA ALA A 205 29.29 -15.09 18.07
C ALA A 205 30.17 -16.05 18.92
N ASN A 206 30.82 -17.03 18.29
CA ASN A 206 31.66 -18.03 18.97
C ASN A 206 33.09 -17.54 19.30
N GLY A 207 33.43 -16.29 18.95
CA GLY A 207 34.77 -15.71 19.12
C GLY A 207 35.76 -16.02 18.00
N HIS A 208 35.34 -16.69 16.93
CA HIS A 208 36.12 -16.96 15.72
C HIS A 208 35.52 -16.22 14.51
N CYS A 209 36.38 -15.84 13.56
CA CYS A 209 35.95 -15.14 12.36
C CYS A 209 35.63 -16.15 11.25
N ASP A 210 34.36 -16.25 10.87
CA ASP A 210 33.86 -17.09 9.79
C ASP A 210 33.44 -16.21 8.61
N TYR A 211 34.34 -15.99 7.65
CA TYR A 211 34.12 -15.06 6.53
C TYR A 211 32.89 -15.38 5.66
N GLY A 212 32.52 -16.66 5.55
CA GLY A 212 31.31 -17.09 4.81
C GLY A 212 30.00 -16.63 5.45
N CYS A 213 30.03 -16.25 6.72
CA CYS A 213 28.89 -15.75 7.49
C CYS A 213 29.00 -14.24 7.76
N ASN A 214 30.06 -13.57 7.26
CA ASN A 214 30.29 -12.14 7.49
C ASN A 214 29.68 -11.31 6.36
N ASN A 215 28.36 -11.37 6.23
CA ASN A 215 27.56 -10.57 5.32
C ASN A 215 26.30 -10.09 6.06
N ALA A 216 25.49 -9.24 5.42
CA ALA A 216 24.36 -8.62 6.12
C ALA A 216 23.22 -9.62 6.36
N GLU A 217 23.18 -10.71 5.59
CA GLU A 217 22.12 -11.71 5.61
C GLU A 217 22.31 -12.92 6.54
N CYS A 218 23.51 -13.21 7.10
CA CYS A 218 23.87 -14.49 7.77
C CYS A 218 24.30 -14.51 9.26
#